data_AF-A0A537RAS0-F1
#
_entry.id   AF-A0A537RAS0-F1
#
_cell.length_a   1.000
_cell.length_b   1.000
_cell.length_c   1.000
_cell.angle_alpha   90.00
_cell.angle_beta   90.00
_cell.angle_gamma   90.00
#
_symmetry.space_group_name_H-M   'P 1'
#
loop_
_entity.id
_entity.type
_entity.pdbx_description
1 polymer ?
#
loop_
_entity_poly.entity_id
_entity_poly.type
_entity_poly.pdbx_seq_one_letter_code
_entity_poly.pdbx_strand_id
1 'polypeptide(L)' 'MAGGFGYAADTYAISVAMGELTLLPAVRRTAPDAVIAADGFSCRHQIRDGTGRQPRHVARILSEAISGTTPTQAS' A
#
# COMPACT_ATOMS: atom_id res chain seq x y z
N MET A 1 -4.33 8.60 -0.93
CA MET A 1 -4.58 9.61 -1.98
C MET A 1 -3.66 9.32 -3.15
N ALA A 2 -3.75 10.15 -4.21
CA ALA A 2 -2.91 10.18 -5.40
C ALA A 2 -3.45 9.35 -6.59
N GLY A 3 -4.63 9.74 -7.10
CA GLY A 3 -5.04 9.44 -8.48
C GLY A 3 -4.04 10.05 -9.47
N GLY A 4 -4.48 10.71 -10.55
CA GLY A 4 -3.54 11.37 -11.50
C GLY A 4 -2.46 12.24 -10.83
N PHE A 5 -2.78 12.87 -9.69
CA PHE A 5 -1.85 13.67 -8.87
C PHE A 5 -0.59 12.93 -8.39
N GLY A 6 -0.67 11.61 -8.21
CA GLY A 6 0.48 10.80 -7.77
C GLY A 6 1.46 10.44 -8.85
N TYR A 7 1.10 10.69 -10.11
CA TYR A 7 1.81 10.20 -11.28
C TYR A 7 2.18 11.32 -12.26
N ALA A 8 1.45 12.42 -12.25
CA ALA A 8 1.78 13.56 -13.08
C ALA A 8 3.12 14.17 -12.61
N ALA A 9 3.99 14.48 -13.58
CA ALA A 9 5.37 14.88 -13.30
C ALA A 9 5.47 16.15 -12.44
N ASP A 10 4.50 17.05 -12.58
CA ASP A 10 4.37 18.30 -11.83
C ASP A 10 4.01 18.09 -10.35
N THR A 11 3.34 16.99 -10.01
CA THR A 11 2.74 16.74 -8.70
C THR A 11 3.32 15.51 -8.00
N TYR A 12 4.14 14.72 -8.70
CA TYR A 12 4.81 13.53 -8.17
C TYR A 12 5.61 13.83 -6.89
N ALA A 13 6.49 14.84 -6.93
CA ALA A 13 7.33 15.17 -5.78
C ALA A 13 6.50 15.60 -4.56
N ILE A 14 5.41 16.34 -4.78
CA ILE A 14 4.48 16.76 -3.74
C ILE A 14 3.75 15.55 -3.16
N SER A 15 3.26 14.65 -4.01
CA SER A 15 2.63 13.39 -3.61
C SER A 15 3.56 12.55 -2.71
N VAL A 16 4.85 12.44 -3.06
CA VAL A 16 5.84 11.73 -2.25
C VAL A 16 6.03 12.43 -0.91
N ALA A 17 6.22 13.75 -0.90
CA ALA A 17 6.37 14.53 0.34
C ALA A 17 5.17 14.37 1.28
N MET A 18 3.94 14.37 0.75
CA MET A 18 2.73 14.10 1.53
C MET A 18 2.71 12.70 2.13
N GLY A 19 3.15 11.68 1.37
CA GLY A 19 3.26 10.31 1.86
C GLY A 19 4.25 10.18 3.03
N GLU A 20 5.37 10.90 2.97
CA GLU A 20 6.42 10.89 3.99
C GLU A 20 6.01 11.57 5.31
N LEU A 21 4.94 12.37 5.33
CA LEU A 21 4.47 13.00 6.57
C LEU A 21 4.05 11.97 7.64
N THR A 22 3.33 10.92 7.22
CA THR A 22 2.72 9.97 8.16
C THR A 22 2.61 8.55 7.61
N LEU A 23 2.09 8.42 6.38
CA LEU A 23 1.71 7.14 5.79
C LEU A 23 2.91 6.21 5.59
N LEU A 24 3.93 6.66 4.86
CA LEU A 24 5.07 5.81 4.50
C LEU A 24 5.91 5.43 5.75
N PRO A 25 6.21 6.36 6.69
CA PRO A 25 6.86 5.99 7.94
C PRO A 25 6.05 5.00 8.78
N ALA A 26 4.73 5.16 8.86
CA ALA A 26 3.88 4.24 9.61
C ALA A 26 3.93 2.83 9.03
N VAL A 27 3.82 2.69 7.71
CA VAL A 27 3.93 1.40 7.03
C VAL A 27 5.30 0.75 7.24
N ARG A 28 6.39 1.51 7.11
CA ARG A 28 7.77 0.98 7.30
C ARG A 28 8.02 0.46 8.72
N ARG A 29 7.33 0.99 9.73
CA ARG A 29 7.44 0.54 11.13
C ARG A 29 6.61 -0.71 11.46
N THR A 30 5.71 -1.13 10.57
CA THR A 30 4.92 -2.34 10.82
C THR A 30 5.80 -3.58 10.77
N ALA A 31 5.37 -4.65 11.47
CA ALA A 31 6.07 -5.93 11.41
C ALA A 31 6.21 -6.44 9.96
N PRO A 32 7.27 -7.21 9.64
CA PRO A 32 7.49 -7.70 8.28
C PRO A 32 6.32 -8.52 7.73
N ASP A 33 5.63 -9.26 8.61
CA ASP A 33 4.47 -10.11 8.32
C ASP A 33 3.12 -9.38 8.47
N ALA A 34 3.13 -8.11 8.87
CA ALA A 34 1.90 -7.34 9.02
C ALA A 34 1.14 -7.24 7.68
N VAL A 35 -0.15 -7.56 7.73
CA VAL A 35 -1.05 -7.37 6.59
C VAL A 35 -1.42 -5.89 6.46
N ILE A 36 -1.11 -5.29 5.32
CA ILE A 36 -1.47 -3.90 5.01
C ILE A 36 -2.70 -3.90 4.10
N ALA A 37 -3.83 -3.42 4.61
CA ALA A 37 -5.05 -3.24 3.84
C ALA A 37 -5.10 -1.83 3.23
N ALA A 38 -5.36 -1.74 1.92
CA ALA A 38 -5.64 -0.49 1.25
C ALA A 38 -6.54 -0.71 0.03
N ASP A 39 -7.70 -0.04 0.00
CA ASP A 39 -8.74 -0.28 -1.01
C ASP A 39 -8.59 0.61 -2.25
N GLY A 40 -7.99 1.79 -2.08
CA GLY A 40 -7.67 2.66 -3.20
C GLY A 40 -6.50 2.14 -4.04
N PHE A 41 -6.67 2.07 -5.37
CA PHE A 41 -5.59 1.76 -6.31
C PHE A 41 -4.36 2.64 -6.09
N SER A 42 -4.60 3.95 -5.98
CA SER A 42 -3.59 4.97 -5.69
C SER A 42 -2.86 4.75 -4.37
N CYS A 43 -3.60 4.47 -3.29
CA CYS A 43 -2.98 4.21 -1.99
C CYS A 43 -2.10 2.97 -2.03
N ARG A 44 -2.55 1.90 -2.71
CA ARG A 44 -1.75 0.69 -2.88
C ARG A 44 -0.45 0.97 -3.64
N HIS A 45 -0.51 1.73 -4.73
CA HIS A 45 0.68 2.09 -5.49
C HIS A 45 1.63 2.98 -4.69
N GLN A 46 1.13 4.02 -4.04
CA GLN A 46 1.95 4.91 -3.23
C GLN A 46 2.68 4.16 -2.10
N ILE A 47 1.99 3.25 -1.42
CA ILE A 47 2.60 2.40 -0.39
C ILE A 47 3.63 1.46 -1.00
N ARG A 48 3.31 0.79 -2.11
CA ARG A 48 4.23 -0.13 -2.78
C ARG A 48 5.50 0.57 -3.25
N ASP A 49 5.34 1.66 -3.99
CA ASP A 49 6.45 2.38 -4.60
C ASP A 49 7.28 3.12 -3.54
N GLY A 50 6.64 3.61 -2.47
CA GLY A 50 7.31 4.34 -1.39
C GLY A 50 7.92 3.45 -0.29
N THR A 51 7.48 2.20 -0.12
CA THR A 51 7.94 1.35 1.00
C THR A 51 8.42 -0.04 0.60
N GLY A 52 8.19 -0.48 -0.64
CA GLY A 52 8.43 -1.85 -1.09
C GLY A 52 7.43 -2.88 -0.53
N ARG A 53 6.51 -2.48 0.36
CA ARG A 53 5.48 -3.38 0.91
C ARG A 53 4.37 -3.66 -0.11
N GLN A 54 3.68 -4.79 0.06
CA GLN A 54 2.61 -5.23 -0.84
C GLN A 54 1.23 -5.06 -0.19
N PRO A 55 0.62 -3.86 -0.24
CA PRO A 55 -0.70 -3.63 0.31
C PRO A 55 -1.79 -4.33 -0.53
N ARG A 56 -2.80 -4.89 0.13
CA ARG A 56 -3.86 -5.68 -0.49
C ARG A 56 -5.22 -5.01 -0.34
N HIS A 57 -6.08 -5.20 -1.34
CA HIS A 57 -7.47 -4.76 -1.27
C HIS A 57 -8.22 -5.59 -0.21
N VAL A 58 -9.05 -4.96 0.61
CA VAL A 58 -9.74 -5.62 1.73
C VAL A 58 -10.53 -6.85 1.29
N ALA A 59 -11.23 -6.77 0.15
CA ALA A 59 -11.98 -7.91 -0.42
C ALA A 59 -11.12 -9.16 -0.66
N ARG A 60 -9.84 -9.03 -1.03
CA ARG A 60 -8.95 -10.20 -1.18
C ARG A 60 -8.57 -10.79 0.18
N ILE A 61 -8.25 -9.92 1.15
CA ILE A 61 -7.95 -10.35 2.52
C ILE A 61 -9.15 -11.11 3.11
N LEU A 62 -10.36 -10.59 2.92
CA LEU A 62 -11.59 -11.22 3.39
C LEU A 62 -11.86 -12.55 2.66
N SER A 63 -11.70 -12.59 1.33
CA SER A 63 -11.87 -13.82 0.56
C SER A 63 -10.93 -14.92 1.05
N GLU A 64 -9.66 -14.61 1.28
CA GLU A 64 -8.67 -15.56 1.80
C GLU A 64 -9.05 -16.07 3.19
N ALA A 65 -9.48 -15.17 4.08
CA ALA A 65 -9.90 -15.51 5.44
C ALA A 65 -11.13 -16.42 5.46
N ILE A 66 -12.10 -16.17 4.58
CA ILE A 66 -13.33 -16.99 4.48
C ILE A 66 -13.04 -18.34 3.81
N SER A 67 -12.16 -18.37 2.80
CA SER A 67 -11.80 -19.60 2.09
C SER A 67 -10.74 -20.45 2.80
N GLY A 68 -10.20 -20.00 3.95
CA GLY A 68 -9.13 -20.70 4.67
C GLY A 68 -7.81 -20.80 3.91
N THR A 69 -7.62 -19.99 2.86
CA THR A 69 -6.41 -20.02 2.04
C THR A 69 -5.40 -19.03 2.61
N THR A 70 -4.37 -19.53 3.30
CA THR A 70 -3.26 -18.70 3.81
C THR A 70 -2.34 -18.29 2.64
N PRO A 71 -1.88 -17.03 2.56
CA PRO A 71 -1.07 -16.59 1.43
C PRO A 71 0.29 -17.30 1.39
N THR A 72 0.60 -17.95 0.27
CA THR A 72 1.98 -18.26 -0.12
C THR A 72 2.67 -16.93 -0.45
N GLN A 73 3.62 -16.50 0.39
CA GLN A 73 4.47 -15.36 0.07
C GLN A 73 5.34 -15.74 -1.14
N ALA A 74 5.13 -15.06 -2.27
CA ALA A 74 6.02 -15.17 -3.42
C ALA A 74 7.39 -14.58 -3.05
N SER A 75 8.44 -15.38 -3.25
CA SER A 75 9.85 -15.05 -3.05
C SER A 75 10.34 -13.94 -3.98
#